data_AF-A0A1V4YSR4-F1
#
_entry.id   AF-A0A1V4YSR4-F1
#
_cell.length_a   1.000
_cell.length_b   1.000
_cell.length_c   1.000
_cell.angle_alpha   90.00
_cell.angle_beta   90.00
_cell.angle_gamma   90.00
#
_symmetry.space_group_name_H-M   'P 1'
#
loop_
_entity.id
_entity.type
_entity.pdbx_description
1 polymer ?
#
loop_
_entity_poly.entity_id
_entity_poly.type
_entity_poly.pdbx_seq_one_letter_code
_entity_poly.pdbx_strand_id
1 'polypeptide(L)' 'MNDFESLFSESHGRFLVTVKEEVADEILGKLDVPAAVIGTVSGDSLVINDSVNIPVSELKNSYHDVIEKFMA' A
#
# COMPACT_ATOMS: atom_id res chain seq x y z
N MET A 1 7.09 2.21 -16.91
CA MET A 1 6.25 2.88 -15.92
C MET A 1 7.20 3.57 -14.95
N ASN A 2 7.00 4.85 -14.68
CA ASN A 2 7.80 5.54 -13.67
C ASN A 2 7.18 5.35 -12.27
N ASP A 3 7.85 5.84 -11.22
CA ASP A 3 7.40 5.69 -9.84
C ASP A 3 6.03 6.37 -9.61
N PHE A 4 5.81 7.54 -10.19
CA PHE A 4 4.52 8.25 -10.09
C PHE A 4 3.36 7.44 -10.69
N GLU A 5 3.53 6.92 -11.90
CA GLU A 5 2.53 6.07 -12.54
C GLU A 5 2.26 4.81 -11.71
N SER A 6 3.28 4.25 -11.08
CA SER A 6 3.14 3.01 -10.30
C SER A 6 2.40 3.24 -8.98
N LEU A 7 2.66 4.36 -8.30
CA LEU A 7 2.08 4.70 -7.00
C LEU A 7 0.65 5.26 -7.09
N PHE A 8 0.34 6.02 -8.14
CA PHE A 8 -0.93 6.75 -8.26
C PHE A 8 -1.85 6.21 -9.37
N SER A 9 -1.52 5.09 -10.01
CA SER A 9 -2.41 4.45 -10.99
C SER A 9 -3.72 4.01 -10.34
N GLU A 10 -4.84 4.24 -11.03
CA GLU A 10 -6.19 3.76 -10.67
C GLU A 10 -6.65 2.57 -11.55
N SER A 11 -5.73 1.84 -12.17
CA SER A 11 -6.09 0.66 -12.97
C SER A 11 -6.89 -0.37 -12.17
N HIS A 12 -7.88 -0.99 -12.83
CA HIS A 12 -8.81 -1.92 -12.21
C HIS A 12 -8.22 -3.33 -12.05
N GLY A 13 -8.88 -4.17 -11.23
CA GLY A 13 -8.53 -5.59 -11.08
C GLY A 13 -7.28 -5.86 -10.25
N ARG A 14 -6.89 -4.92 -9.38
CA ARG A 14 -5.76 -5.06 -8.45
C ARG A 14 -6.25 -5.28 -7.03
N PHE A 15 -5.53 -6.12 -6.30
CA PHE A 15 -5.82 -6.44 -4.90
C PHE A 15 -4.54 -6.40 -4.09
N LEU A 16 -4.64 -5.95 -2.84
CA LEU A 16 -3.58 -6.06 -1.84
C LEU A 16 -4.03 -7.06 -0.78
N VAL A 17 -3.14 -7.99 -0.44
CA VAL A 17 -3.42 -9.04 0.56
C VAL A 17 -2.23 -9.12 1.49
N THR A 18 -2.51 -9.17 2.79
CA THR A 18 -1.51 -9.43 3.82
C THR A 18 -1.58 -10.89 4.23
N VAL A 19 -0.43 -11.57 4.22
CA VAL A 19 -0.31 -12.98 4.57
C VAL A 19 0.85 -13.14 5.54
N LYS A 20 0.91 -14.29 6.23
CA LYS A 20 2.12 -14.62 7.00
C LYS A 20 3.26 -14.95 6.02
N GLU A 21 4.47 -14.57 6.39
CA GLU A 21 5.64 -14.72 5.52
C GLU A 21 5.85 -16.19 5.10
N GLU A 22 5.64 -17.14 6.02
CA GLU A 22 5.83 -18.56 5.77
C GLU A 22 4.87 -19.18 4.73
N VAL A 23 3.76 -18.50 4.39
CA VAL A 23 2.78 -18.97 3.38
C VAL A 23 2.77 -18.12 2.11
N ALA A 24 3.62 -17.10 2.00
CA ALA A 24 3.60 -16.17 0.86
C ALA A 24 3.85 -16.88 -0.48
N ASP A 25 4.91 -17.69 -0.55
CA ASP A 25 5.28 -18.43 -1.76
C ASP A 25 4.22 -19.49 -2.15
N GLU A 26 3.62 -20.14 -1.15
CA GLU A 26 2.54 -21.11 -1.38
C GLU A 26 1.32 -20.43 -2.01
N ILE A 27 0.95 -19.25 -1.52
CA ILE A 27 -0.19 -18.49 -2.04
C ILE A 27 0.10 -18.01 -3.46
N LEU A 28 1.30 -17.47 -3.72
CA LEU A 28 1.69 -17.06 -5.07
C LEU A 28 1.65 -18.22 -6.07
N GLY A 29 2.10 -19.41 -5.67
CA GLY A 29 2.06 -20.60 -6.52
C GLY A 29 0.66 -21.11 -6.86
N LYS A 30 -0.38 -20.68 -6.12
CA LYS A 30 -1.78 -21.05 -6.36
C LYS A 30 -2.54 -20.05 -7.23
N LEU A 31 -1.97 -18.87 -7.48
CA LEU A 31 -2.63 -17.82 -8.25
C LEU A 31 -2.35 -17.99 -9.74
N ASP A 32 -3.41 -17.99 -10.55
CA ASP A 32 -3.33 -18.00 -12.02
C ASP A 32 -3.35 -16.57 -12.60
N VAL A 33 -2.89 -15.59 -11.81
CA VAL A 33 -2.86 -14.17 -12.17
C VAL A 33 -1.51 -13.56 -11.79
N PRO A 34 -1.05 -12.48 -12.46
CA PRO A 34 0.17 -11.79 -12.06
C PRO A 34 0.08 -11.31 -10.62
N ALA A 35 1.00 -11.78 -9.78
CA ALA A 35 1.09 -11.44 -8.38
C ALA A 35 2.55 -11.36 -7.94
N ALA A 36 2.84 -10.54 -6.95
CA ALA A 36 4.17 -10.35 -6.39
C ALA A 36 4.09 -9.96 -4.92
N VAL A 37 5.12 -10.31 -4.14
CA VAL A 37 5.35 -9.70 -2.83
C VAL A 37 5.92 -8.30 -3.06
N ILE A 38 5.23 -7.28 -2.56
CA ILE A 38 5.61 -5.86 -2.74
C ILE A 38 6.15 -5.20 -1.47
N GLY A 39 6.23 -5.94 -0.36
CA GLY A 39 6.71 -5.43 0.92
C GLY A 39 6.24 -6.25 2.11
N THR A 40 6.38 -5.68 3.31
CA THR A 40 6.05 -6.32 4.59
C THR A 40 5.26 -5.35 5.48
N VAL A 41 4.43 -5.88 6.38
CA VAL A 41 3.75 -5.08 7.40
C VAL A 41 4.64 -4.99 8.64
N SER A 42 5.04 -3.78 9.02
CA SER A 42 5.87 -3.52 10.20
C SER A 42 5.81 -2.05 10.60
N GLY A 43 6.12 -1.76 11.88
CA GLY A 43 6.26 -0.38 12.35
C GLY A 43 4.96 0.43 12.29
N ASP A 44 5.11 1.75 12.24
CA ASP A 44 4.02 2.74 12.30
C ASP A 44 4.09 3.79 11.18
N SER A 45 4.90 3.54 10.14
CA SER A 45 5.13 4.44 9.01
C SER A 45 4.97 3.70 7.68
N LEU A 46 4.38 4.36 6.68
CA LEU A 46 4.39 3.90 5.31
C LEU A 46 5.72 4.29 4.68
N VAL A 47 6.52 3.29 4.33
CA VAL A 47 7.82 3.47 3.69
C VAL A 47 7.77 2.88 2.28
N ILE A 48 8.14 3.67 1.28
CA ILE A 48 8.25 3.24 -0.12
C ILE A 48 9.64 3.63 -0.62
N ASN A 49 10.54 2.66 -0.65
CA ASN A 49 11.95 2.84 -1.01
C ASN A 49 12.55 4.07 -0.28
N ASP A 50 13.35 4.87 -0.97
CA ASP A 50 13.92 6.12 -0.44
C ASP A 50 13.02 7.34 -0.67
N SER A 51 11.88 7.16 -1.34
CA SER A 51 11.05 8.26 -1.86
C SER A 51 9.91 8.68 -0.93
N VAL A 52 9.41 7.76 -0.09
CA VAL A 52 8.29 8.01 0.82
C VAL A 52 8.61 7.47 2.20
N ASN A 53 8.44 8.30 3.21
CA ASN A 53 8.44 7.90 4.61
C ASN A 53 7.48 8.81 5.37
N ILE A 54 6.26 8.32 5.61
CA ILE A 54 5.18 9.09 6.23
C ILE A 54 4.58 8.27 7.38
N PRO A 55 4.44 8.84 8.59
CA PRO A 55 3.74 8.17 9.68
C PRO A 55 2.29 7.80 9.30
N VAL A 56 1.85 6.60 9.68
CA VAL A 56 0.48 6.15 9.42
C VAL A 56 -0.55 7.06 10.12
N SER A 57 -0.18 7.64 11.26
CA SER A 57 -1.00 8.62 11.98
C SER A 57 -1.25 9.88 11.14
N GLU A 58 -0.25 10.37 10.42
CA GLU A 58 -0.38 11.52 9.53
C GLU A 58 -1.32 11.20 8.36
N LEU A 59 -1.12 10.05 7.70
CA LEU A 59 -2.01 9.59 6.62
C LEU A 59 -3.46 9.50 7.08
N LYS A 60 -3.69 8.96 8.28
CA LYS A 60 -5.03 8.86 8.87
C LYS A 60 -5.66 10.23 9.10
N ASN A 61 -4.92 11.16 9.68
CA ASN A 61 -5.40 12.52 9.94
C ASN A 61 -5.69 13.25 8.63
N SER A 62 -4.81 13.15 7.63
CA SER A 62 -5.04 13.74 6.31
C SER A 62 -6.25 13.16 5.59
N TYR A 63 -6.60 11.89 5.82
CA TYR A 63 -7.79 11.30 5.23
C TYR A 63 -9.10 11.75 5.93
N HIS A 64 -9.09 11.88 7.25
CA HIS A 64 -10.31 12.16 8.03
C HIS A 64 -10.54 13.66 8.30
N ASP A 65 -9.51 14.43 8.61
CA ASP A 65 -9.66 15.79 9.14
C ASP A 65 -9.89 16.84 8.05
N VAL A 66 -9.69 16.50 6.78
CA VAL A 66 -9.73 17.49 5.69
C VAL A 66 -11.11 18.12 5.56
N ILE A 67 -12.18 17.33 5.65
CA ILE A 67 -13.54 17.86 5.57
C ILE A 67 -13.81 18.78 6.78
N GLU A 68 -13.46 18.33 7.99
CA GLU A 68 -13.67 19.11 9.21
C GLU A 68 -12.88 20.42 9.22
N LYS A 69 -11.65 20.42 8.69
CA LYS A 69 -10.79 21.61 8.67
C LYS A 69 -11.19 22.65 7.62
N PHE A 70 -11.75 22.23 6.50
CA PHE A 70 -11.93 23.11 5.34
C PHE A 70 -13.39 23.37 4.96
N MET A 71 -14.35 22.64 5.55
CA MET A 71 -15.78 22.76 5.23
C MET A 71 -16.65 23.19 6.42
N ALA A 72 -16.05 23.51 7.58
CA ALA A 72 -16.74 24.01 8.78
C ALA A 72 -16.61 25.54 8.94
#